data_AF-A0A971R4E3-F1
#
_entry.id   AF-A0A971R4E3-F1
#
_cell.length_a   1.000
_cell.length_b   1.000
_cell.length_c   1.000
_cell.angle_alpha   90.00
_cell.angle_beta   90.00
_cell.angle_gamma   90.00
#
_symmetry.space_group_name_H-M   'P 1'
#
loop_
_entity.id
_entity.type
_entity.pdbx_description
1 polymer ?
#
loop_
_entity_poly.entity_id
_entity_poly.type
_entity_poly.pdbx_seq_one_letter_code
_entity_poly.pdbx_strand_id
1 'polypeptide(L)'
;MEQAALSGALIFEVGSDVVHPNHGAGTIVQVERKRIGDHSQRYYVIDIPSKAMRVMVPVERAEDTGLREIRSRRRLRQIFAEVLADANAEDIEDDHARRFEVYTEMLKEGRFRQVVRVVTWLCMLRDRKRLGMRDMTLYDHGRHLLAGEVALAEGISEADALTEVDVELEQMARRTRLLDALACGHDELDIDDLLEKRERRRSTWSRTVAQGDVEQLARTAVELTIVSRLLTLNDSETELLHAARTALLSEACDVLGLSHQEASARVDGFCRRCAMSTIAAHGGRPS
;
A
#
# COMPACT_ATOMS: atom_id res chain seq x y z
N MET A 1 31.66 5.14 52.46
CA MET A 1 32.46 4.53 51.38
C MET A 1 31.67 3.34 50.92
N GLU A 2 31.03 3.29 49.75
CA GLU A 2 31.52 3.69 48.44
C GLU A 2 30.31 3.79 47.51
N GLN A 3 29.72 4.98 47.39
CA GLN A 3 28.80 5.30 46.29
C GLN A 3 29.67 5.60 45.06
N ALA A 4 30.25 4.55 44.48
CA ALA A 4 31.03 4.67 43.25
C ALA A 4 30.13 4.34 42.04
N ALA A 5 29.79 5.40 41.31
CA ALA A 5 29.66 5.44 39.85
C ALA A 5 28.92 4.29 39.14
N LEU A 6 27.60 4.41 39.03
CA LEU A 6 26.84 3.87 37.89
C LEU A 6 25.88 4.97 37.38
N SER A 7 26.44 6.14 37.07
CA SER A 7 25.76 7.22 36.35
C SER A 7 25.71 6.91 34.85
N GLY A 8 25.27 5.71 34.47
CA GLY A 8 24.83 5.49 33.10
C GLY A 8 23.47 6.15 32.94
N ALA A 9 23.40 7.22 32.16
CA ALA A 9 22.14 7.89 31.85
C ALA A 9 21.14 6.85 31.31
N LEU A 10 19.89 6.95 31.75
CA LEU A 10 18.82 6.17 31.12
C LEU A 10 18.60 6.77 29.73
N ILE A 11 18.70 5.94 28.70
CA ILE A 11 18.50 6.34 27.30
C ILE A 11 17.01 6.56 27.04
N PHE A 12 16.18 5.70 27.64
CA PHE A 12 14.72 5.76 27.59
C PHE A 12 14.13 5.91 28.98
N GLU A 13 13.01 6.62 29.08
CA GLU A 13 12.25 6.81 30.32
C GLU A 13 11.20 5.73 30.51
N VAL A 14 10.71 5.57 31.74
CA VAL A 14 9.55 4.72 32.00
C VAL A 14 8.32 5.38 31.40
N GLY A 15 7.55 4.62 30.63
CA GLY A 15 6.43 5.11 29.82
C GLY A 15 6.81 5.42 28.37
N SER A 16 8.09 5.38 27.99
CA SER A 16 8.49 5.53 26.59
C SER A 16 8.05 4.31 25.76
N ASP A 17 7.47 4.60 24.59
CA ASP A 17 7.14 3.61 23.58
C ASP A 17 8.35 3.29 22.71
N VAL A 18 8.67 2.01 22.61
CA VAL A 18 9.89 1.49 21.96
C VAL A 18 9.59 0.32 21.05
N VAL A 19 10.48 0.05 20.10
CA VAL A 19 10.43 -1.12 19.22
C VAL A 19 11.63 -1.99 19.48
N HIS A 20 11.38 -3.24 19.85
CA HIS A 20 12.39 -4.27 19.92
C HIS A 20 12.44 -5.04 18.58
N PRO A 21 13.61 -5.17 17.91
CA PRO A 21 13.70 -5.77 16.57
C PRO A 21 13.02 -7.13 16.42
N ASN A 22 13.22 -8.03 17.39
CA ASN A 22 12.64 -9.38 17.36
C ASN A 22 11.22 -9.51 17.95
N HIS A 23 10.80 -8.57 18.79
CA HIS A 23 9.58 -8.71 19.58
C HIS A 23 8.46 -7.74 19.18
N GLY A 24 8.80 -6.63 18.53
CA GLY A 24 7.85 -5.63 18.05
C GLY A 24 7.77 -4.41 18.97
N ALA A 25 6.71 -3.64 18.76
CA ALA A 25 6.41 -2.42 19.51
C ALA A 25 5.94 -2.75 20.94
N GLY A 26 6.40 -1.98 21.93
CA GLY A 26 6.05 -2.12 23.34
C GLY A 26 6.36 -0.87 24.15
N THR A 27 5.96 -0.86 25.41
CA THR A 27 6.14 0.28 26.32
C THR A 27 7.03 -0.11 27.50
N ILE A 28 7.96 0.76 27.87
CA ILE A 28 8.80 0.54 29.06
C ILE A 28 7.95 0.72 30.31
N VAL A 29 7.64 -0.36 31.01
CA VAL A 29 6.81 -0.32 32.22
C VAL A 29 7.60 -0.01 33.49
N GLN A 30 8.86 -0.44 33.55
CA GLN A 30 9.76 -0.16 34.67
C GLN A 30 11.22 -0.43 34.32
N VAL A 31 12.11 0.07 35.17
CA VAL A 31 13.54 -0.29 35.15
C VAL A 31 13.85 -1.10 36.41
N GLU A 32 14.25 -2.36 36.22
CA GLU A 32 14.62 -3.26 37.31
C GLU A 32 16.14 -3.33 37.47
N ARG A 33 16.60 -3.41 38.71
CA ARG A 33 18.00 -3.73 39.03
C ARG A 33 18.09 -5.17 39.49
N LYS A 34 18.82 -6.01 38.75
CA LYS A 34 19.08 -7.40 39.11
C LYS A 34 20.56 -7.59 39.44
N ARG A 35 20.82 -8.37 40.49
CA ARG A 35 22.16 -8.78 40.88
C ARG A 35 22.35 -10.24 40.47
N ILE A 36 23.33 -10.49 39.61
CA ILE A 36 23.69 -11.83 39.14
C ILE A 36 25.14 -12.05 39.58
N GLY A 37 25.32 -12.85 40.63
CA GLY A 37 26.61 -13.01 41.31
C GLY A 37 27.09 -11.70 41.95
N ASP A 38 28.30 -11.27 41.60
CA ASP A 38 28.90 -10.03 42.09
C ASP A 38 28.56 -8.80 41.24
N HIS A 39 27.90 -8.99 40.10
CA HIS A 39 27.55 -7.91 39.19
C HIS A 39 26.08 -7.46 39.37
N SER A 40 25.87 -6.15 39.48
CA SER A 40 24.56 -5.51 39.54
C SER A 40 24.29 -4.80 38.22
N GLN A 41 23.25 -5.20 37.49
CA GLN A 41 22.90 -4.65 36.18
C GLN A 41 21.44 -4.17 36.15
N ARG A 42 21.18 -3.11 35.40
CA ARG A 42 19.83 -2.55 35.18
C ARG A 42 19.23 -3.09 33.89
N TYR A 43 17.93 -3.36 33.92
CA TYR A 43 17.16 -3.86 32.78
C TYR A 43 15.92 -3.00 32.57
N TYR A 44 15.66 -2.62 31.33
CA TYR A 44 14.34 -2.17 30.88
C TYR A 44 13.39 -3.36 30.86
N VAL A 45 12.24 -3.22 31.51
CA VAL A 45 11.12 -4.16 31.38
C VAL A 45 10.14 -3.55 30.39
N ILE A 46 10.04 -4.17 29.21
CA ILE A 46 9.20 -3.72 28.10
C ILE A 46 7.99 -4.63 28.04
N ASP A 47 6.80 -4.05 28.10
CA ASP A 47 5.53 -4.75 27.88
C ASP A 47 5.19 -4.71 26.39
N ILE A 48 4.93 -5.88 25.79
CA ILE A 48 4.68 -6.05 24.36
C ILE A 48 3.26 -6.57 24.20
N PRO A 49 2.28 -5.69 23.95
CA PRO A 49 0.86 -6.05 23.95
C PRO A 49 0.52 -7.11 22.90
N SER A 50 1.10 -7.01 21.71
CA SER A 50 0.81 -7.88 20.56
C SER A 50 1.11 -9.36 20.81
N LYS A 51 2.06 -9.66 21.70
CA LYS A 51 2.44 -11.03 22.06
C LYS A 51 2.11 -11.39 23.51
N ALA A 52 1.41 -10.52 24.23
CA ALA A 52 1.08 -10.65 25.64
C ALA A 52 2.28 -11.08 26.52
N MET A 53 3.44 -10.46 26.29
CA MET A 53 4.70 -10.83 26.96
C MET A 53 5.48 -9.62 27.44
N ARG A 54 6.41 -9.86 28.37
CA ARG A 54 7.39 -8.86 28.82
C ARG A 54 8.80 -9.29 28.45
N VAL A 55 9.59 -8.34 27.97
CA VAL A 55 10.99 -8.54 27.58
C VAL A 55 11.89 -7.69 28.47
N MET A 56 13.01 -8.28 28.91
CA MET A 56 14.01 -7.59 29.70
C MET A 56 15.25 -7.29 28.86
N VAL A 57 15.57 -6.00 28.69
CA VAL A 57 16.75 -5.55 27.91
C VAL A 57 17.74 -4.86 28.84
N PRO A 58 19.02 -5.27 28.90
CA PRO A 58 20.02 -4.57 29.70
C PRO A 58 20.15 -3.11 29.24
N VAL A 59 20.08 -2.16 30.18
CA VAL A 59 20.14 -0.71 29.87
C VAL A 59 21.43 -0.36 29.11
N GLU A 60 22.55 -0.96 29.51
CA GLU A 60 23.87 -0.74 28.92
C GLU A 60 24.00 -1.25 27.48
N ARG A 61 23.12 -2.15 27.04
CA ARG A 61 23.13 -2.73 25.68
C ARG A 61 21.90 -2.35 24.87
N ALA A 62 21.10 -1.38 25.33
CA ALA A 62 19.85 -1.04 24.68
C ALA A 62 20.06 -0.62 23.21
N GLU A 63 21.05 0.24 22.94
CA GLU A 63 21.43 0.63 21.57
C GLU A 63 21.97 -0.56 20.76
N ASP A 64 22.86 -1.37 21.35
CA ASP A 64 23.43 -2.56 20.69
C ASP A 64 22.36 -3.60 20.31
N THR A 65 21.29 -3.70 21.09
CA THR A 65 20.15 -4.59 20.79
C THR A 65 19.23 -4.05 19.70
N GLY A 66 19.47 -2.83 19.20
CA GLY A 66 18.63 -2.17 18.21
C GLY A 66 17.31 -1.65 18.78
N LEU A 67 17.23 -1.47 20.10
CA LEU A 67 16.06 -0.88 20.75
C LEU A 67 15.94 0.59 20.31
N ARG A 68 14.77 0.97 19.79
CA ARG A 68 14.53 2.34 19.32
C ARG A 68 13.23 2.89 19.86
N GLU A 69 13.15 4.20 19.99
CA GLU A 69 11.91 4.90 20.30
C GLU A 69 10.95 4.87 19.10
N ILE A 70 9.65 4.82 19.37
CA ILE A 70 8.61 4.97 18.37
C ILE A 70 8.56 6.44 17.93
N ARG A 71 8.45 6.65 16.61
CA ARG A 71 8.33 8.02 16.07
C ARG A 71 6.92 8.54 16.30
N SER A 72 6.78 9.87 16.37
CA SER A 72 5.46 10.49 16.48
C SER A 72 4.54 10.05 15.34
N ARG A 73 3.23 9.98 15.63
CA ARG A 73 2.15 9.72 14.67
C ARG A 73 2.34 10.44 13.34
N ARG A 74 2.60 11.75 13.38
CA ARG A 74 2.82 12.58 12.18
C ARG A 74 3.98 12.05 11.33
N ARG A 75 5.07 11.64 11.97
CA ARG A 75 6.26 11.15 11.27
C ARG A 75 6.04 9.74 10.71
N LEU A 76 5.33 8.87 11.42
CA LEU A 76 4.95 7.55 10.90
C LEU A 76 4.08 7.68 9.64
N ARG A 77 3.01 8.47 9.71
CA ARG A 77 2.12 8.75 8.56
C ARG A 77 2.87 9.34 7.38
N GLN A 78 3.77 10.30 7.63
CA GLN A 78 4.60 10.87 6.58
C GLN A 78 5.47 9.79 5.90
N ILE A 79 6.14 8.93 6.66
CA ILE A 79 6.98 7.87 6.09
C ILE A 79 6.13 6.88 5.30
N PHE A 80 4.95 6.55 5.82
CA PHE A 80 4.01 5.65 5.14
C PHE A 80 3.63 6.23 3.77
N ALA A 81 3.15 7.48 3.74
CA ALA A 81 2.77 8.17 2.50
C ALA A 81 3.94 8.33 1.51
N GLU A 82 5.14 8.69 1.98
CA GLU A 82 6.34 8.80 1.14
C GLU A 82 6.69 7.46 0.47
N VAL A 83 6.69 6.36 1.24
CA VAL A 83 7.04 5.03 0.70
C VAL A 83 5.99 4.54 -0.29
N LEU A 84 4.70 4.77 0.00
CA LEU A 84 3.63 4.41 -0.93
C LEU A 84 3.70 5.21 -2.24
N ALA A 85 4.05 6.50 -2.17
CA ALA A 85 4.18 7.35 -3.35
C ALA A 85 5.38 6.98 -4.23
N ASP A 86 6.47 6.52 -3.61
CA ASP A 86 7.70 6.09 -4.28
C ASP A 86 7.67 4.63 -4.76
N ALA A 87 6.61 3.87 -4.47
CA ALA A 87 6.56 2.44 -4.73
C ALA A 87 6.38 2.14 -6.23
N ASN A 88 7.38 1.48 -6.82
CA ASN A 88 7.30 0.99 -8.20
C ASN A 88 7.33 -0.53 -8.23
N ALA A 89 6.60 -1.09 -9.18
CA ALA A 89 6.51 -2.53 -9.31
C ALA A 89 7.76 -3.17 -9.95
N GLU A 90 8.56 -2.38 -10.66
CA GLU A 90 9.87 -2.79 -11.20
C GLU A 90 10.89 -3.07 -10.10
N ASP A 91 10.68 -2.51 -8.90
CA ASP A 91 11.55 -2.73 -7.74
C ASP A 91 11.28 -4.07 -7.02
N ILE A 92 10.23 -4.80 -7.44
CA ILE A 92 9.83 -6.07 -6.82
C ILE A 92 10.73 -7.19 -7.35
N GLU A 93 11.40 -7.91 -6.45
CA GLU A 93 12.23 -9.06 -6.80
C GLU A 93 11.37 -10.20 -7.37
N ASP A 94 11.66 -10.65 -8.59
CA ASP A 94 10.91 -11.68 -9.29
C ASP A 94 11.19 -13.09 -8.73
N ASP A 95 12.46 -13.37 -8.38
CA ASP A 95 12.85 -14.65 -7.81
C ASP A 95 12.23 -14.80 -6.41
N HIS A 96 11.32 -15.77 -6.29
CA HIS A 96 10.58 -16.05 -5.06
C HIS A 96 11.48 -16.43 -3.87
N ALA A 97 12.59 -17.13 -4.11
CA ALA A 97 13.52 -17.52 -3.05
C ALA A 97 14.31 -16.31 -2.55
N ARG A 98 14.88 -15.55 -3.49
CA ARG A 98 15.63 -14.34 -3.19
C ARG A 98 14.76 -13.27 -2.55
N ARG A 99 13.53 -13.07 -3.04
CA ARG A 99 12.54 -12.15 -2.46
C ARG A 99 12.26 -12.50 -1.01
N PHE A 100 12.00 -13.76 -0.71
CA PHE A 100 11.72 -14.21 0.65
C PHE A 100 12.91 -13.93 1.59
N GLU A 101 14.13 -14.23 1.17
CA GLU A 101 15.35 -13.95 1.95
C GLU A 101 15.53 -12.45 2.21
N VAL A 102 15.49 -11.63 1.15
CA VAL A 102 15.67 -10.17 1.26
C VAL A 102 14.60 -9.54 2.13
N TYR A 103 13.33 -9.91 1.92
CA TYR A 103 12.21 -9.33 2.67
C TYR A 103 12.24 -9.76 4.13
N THR A 104 12.64 -11.00 4.41
CA THR A 104 12.84 -11.47 5.79
C THR A 104 13.90 -10.64 6.51
N GLU A 105 15.05 -10.38 5.88
CA GLU A 105 16.11 -9.56 6.49
C GLU A 105 15.65 -8.11 6.70
N MET A 106 14.93 -7.52 5.74
CA MET A 106 14.37 -6.18 5.88
C MET A 106 13.36 -6.08 7.03
N LEU A 107 12.54 -7.11 7.26
CA LEU A 107 11.62 -7.14 8.40
C LEU A 107 12.36 -7.32 9.72
N LYS A 108 13.43 -8.14 9.76
CA LYS A 108 14.27 -8.34 10.95
C LYS A 108 15.03 -7.08 11.37
N GLU A 109 15.48 -6.27 10.41
CA GLU A 109 16.09 -4.96 10.70
C GLU A 109 15.12 -4.03 11.46
N GLY A 110 13.79 -4.27 11.34
CA GLY A 110 12.78 -3.62 12.18
C GLY A 110 12.66 -2.11 11.98
N ARG A 111 13.19 -1.58 10.87
CA ARG A 111 13.07 -0.15 10.53
C ARG A 111 11.72 0.11 9.87
N PHE A 112 10.92 1.00 10.45
CA PHE A 112 9.57 1.32 9.96
C PHE A 112 9.48 1.51 8.44
N ARG A 113 10.38 2.31 7.84
CA ARG A 113 10.40 2.54 6.38
C ARG A 113 10.59 1.26 5.56
N GLN A 114 11.43 0.33 6.02
CA GLN A 114 11.66 -0.94 5.33
C GLN A 114 10.46 -1.87 5.47
N VAL A 115 9.85 -1.91 6.65
CA VAL A 115 8.63 -2.70 6.89
C VAL A 115 7.50 -2.20 5.99
N VAL A 116 7.27 -0.88 5.93
CA VAL A 116 6.27 -0.30 5.01
C VAL A 116 6.56 -0.75 3.58
N ARG A 117 7.82 -0.64 3.13
CA ARG A 117 8.20 -0.98 1.76
C ARG A 117 7.95 -2.44 1.41
N VAL A 118 8.32 -3.38 2.30
CA VAL A 118 8.05 -4.82 2.09
C VAL A 118 6.55 -5.08 1.99
N VAL A 119 5.75 -4.51 2.89
CA VAL A 119 4.29 -4.68 2.89
C VAL A 119 3.67 -4.08 1.63
N THR A 120 4.12 -2.90 1.19
CA THR A 120 3.68 -2.27 -0.06
C THR A 120 3.99 -3.14 -1.27
N TRP A 121 5.21 -3.64 -1.41
CA TRP A 121 5.58 -4.51 -2.54
C TRP A 121 4.79 -5.81 -2.56
N LEU A 122 4.58 -6.45 -1.40
CA LEU A 122 3.75 -7.65 -1.29
C LEU A 122 2.28 -7.35 -1.59
N CYS A 123 1.78 -6.17 -1.22
CA CYS A 123 0.43 -5.70 -1.57
C CYS A 123 0.27 -5.55 -3.10
N MET A 124 1.22 -4.90 -3.75
CA MET A 124 1.24 -4.75 -5.22
C MET A 124 1.35 -6.12 -5.91
N LEU A 125 2.15 -7.04 -5.36
CA LEU A 125 2.27 -8.39 -5.89
C LEU A 125 0.97 -9.18 -5.77
N ARG A 126 0.26 -9.02 -4.65
CA ARG A 126 -1.04 -9.66 -4.38
C ARG A 126 -2.10 -9.24 -5.39
N ASP A 127 -2.09 -7.97 -5.80
CA ASP A 127 -3.01 -7.44 -6.80
C ASP A 127 -2.78 -8.06 -8.18
N ARG A 128 -1.53 -8.38 -8.52
CA ARG A 128 -1.18 -8.97 -9.82
C ARG A 128 -1.35 -10.49 -9.83
N LYS A 129 -1.02 -11.16 -8.73
CA LYS A 129 -1.07 -12.62 -8.61
C LYS A 129 -1.33 -13.05 -7.18
N ARG A 130 -1.89 -14.24 -7.02
CA ARG A 130 -2.05 -14.84 -5.70
C ARG A 130 -0.68 -15.06 -5.04
N LEU A 131 -0.50 -14.53 -3.83
CA LEU A 131 0.72 -14.73 -3.05
C LEU A 131 0.89 -16.21 -2.67
N GLY A 132 2.15 -16.68 -2.70
CA GLY A 132 2.51 -17.97 -2.13
C GLY A 132 2.42 -17.94 -0.59
N MET A 133 2.37 -19.12 0.04
CA MET A 133 2.23 -19.21 1.51
C MET A 133 3.31 -18.42 2.26
N ARG A 134 4.57 -18.52 1.82
CA ARG A 134 5.70 -17.80 2.41
C ARG A 134 5.57 -16.28 2.29
N ASP A 135 5.21 -15.79 1.11
CA ASP A 135 4.99 -14.36 0.86
C ASP A 135 3.79 -13.84 1.67
N MET A 136 2.71 -14.63 1.79
CA MET A 136 1.56 -14.29 2.62
C MET A 136 1.94 -14.18 4.10
N THR A 137 2.74 -15.12 4.62
CA THR A 137 3.22 -15.04 6.00
C THR A 137 4.08 -13.80 6.24
N LEU A 138 4.93 -13.40 5.29
CA LEU A 138 5.70 -12.17 5.38
C LEU A 138 4.80 -10.92 5.33
N TYR A 139 3.79 -10.93 4.47
CA TYR A 139 2.83 -9.83 4.33
C TYR A 139 2.07 -9.60 5.64
N ASP A 140 1.51 -10.67 6.21
CA ASP A 140 0.78 -10.60 7.47
C ASP A 140 1.70 -10.19 8.62
N HIS A 141 2.92 -10.75 8.68
CA HIS A 141 3.88 -10.35 9.71
C HIS A 141 4.24 -8.87 9.62
N GLY A 142 4.53 -8.36 8.42
CA GLY A 142 4.82 -6.94 8.20
C GLY A 142 3.64 -6.04 8.58
N ARG A 143 2.40 -6.43 8.25
CA ARG A 143 1.18 -5.69 8.63
C ARG A 143 1.06 -5.56 10.15
N HIS A 144 1.28 -6.64 10.88
CA HIS A 144 1.26 -6.61 12.36
C HIS A 144 2.39 -5.76 12.95
N LEU A 145 3.58 -5.74 12.36
CA LEU A 145 4.66 -4.86 12.81
C LEU A 145 4.29 -3.38 12.64
N LEU A 146 3.70 -3.01 11.49
CA LEU A 146 3.22 -1.65 11.24
C LEU A 146 2.07 -1.28 12.19
N ALA A 147 1.08 -2.16 12.32
CA ALA A 147 -0.06 -1.97 13.20
C ALA A 147 0.37 -1.78 14.65
N GLY A 148 1.33 -2.57 15.15
CA GLY A 148 1.85 -2.41 16.51
C GLY A 148 2.51 -1.06 16.77
N GLU A 149 3.30 -0.54 15.81
CA GLU A 149 3.91 0.79 15.94
C GLU A 149 2.87 1.91 15.86
N VAL A 150 1.90 1.80 14.94
CA VAL A 150 0.81 2.77 14.79
C VAL A 150 -0.09 2.75 16.03
N ALA A 151 -0.41 1.57 16.58
CA ALA A 151 -1.24 1.43 17.77
C ALA A 151 -0.67 2.18 18.97
N LEU A 152 0.63 2.02 19.24
CA LEU A 152 1.28 2.75 20.34
C LEU A 152 1.41 4.25 20.03
N ALA A 153 1.79 4.62 18.80
CA ALA A 153 1.94 6.03 18.43
C ALA A 153 0.62 6.83 18.44
N GLU A 154 -0.52 6.16 18.20
CA GLU A 154 -1.85 6.78 18.18
C GLU A 154 -2.66 6.53 19.45
N GLY A 155 -2.23 5.61 20.32
CA GLY A 155 -2.97 5.23 21.52
C GLY A 155 -4.26 4.46 21.23
N ILE A 156 -4.27 3.65 20.17
CA ILE A 156 -5.43 2.85 19.72
C ILE A 156 -5.15 1.34 19.88
N SER A 157 -6.17 0.51 19.68
CA SER A 157 -5.97 -0.95 19.71
C SER A 157 -5.17 -1.42 18.48
N GLU A 158 -4.44 -2.54 18.59
CA GLU A 158 -3.74 -3.14 17.44
C GLU A 158 -4.71 -3.50 16.31
N ALA A 159 -5.95 -3.91 16.64
CA ALA A 159 -6.97 -4.24 15.66
C ALA A 159 -7.44 -2.99 14.87
N ASP A 160 -7.60 -1.86 15.54
CA ASP A 160 -7.95 -0.59 14.88
C ASP A 160 -6.78 -0.10 14.02
N ALA A 161 -5.56 -0.16 14.54
CA ALA A 161 -4.36 0.20 13.80
C ALA A 161 -4.14 -0.68 12.56
N LEU A 162 -4.42 -1.99 12.66
CA LEU A 162 -4.35 -2.91 11.53
C LEU A 162 -5.37 -2.52 10.44
N THR A 163 -6.57 -2.12 10.86
CA THR A 163 -7.61 -1.62 9.94
C THR A 163 -7.16 -0.32 9.26
N GLU A 164 -6.56 0.62 9.98
CA GLU A 164 -5.99 1.84 9.38
C GLU A 164 -4.91 1.51 8.34
N VAL A 165 -3.97 0.62 8.69
CA VAL A 165 -2.91 0.16 7.77
C VAL A 165 -3.52 -0.48 6.51
N ASP A 166 -4.55 -1.30 6.65
CA ASP A 166 -5.21 -1.94 5.51
C ASP A 166 -5.92 -0.94 4.61
N VAL A 167 -6.57 0.07 5.19
CA VAL A 167 -7.22 1.14 4.42
C VAL A 167 -6.19 1.93 3.61
N GLU A 168 -5.06 2.30 4.20
CA GLU A 168 -3.98 3.01 3.51
C GLU A 168 -3.36 2.18 2.38
N LEU A 169 -3.14 0.87 2.62
CA LEU A 169 -2.65 -0.04 1.59
C LEU A 169 -3.64 -0.22 0.44
N GLU A 170 -4.94 -0.33 0.74
CA GLU A 170 -5.98 -0.44 -0.29
C GLU A 170 -6.15 0.86 -1.07
N GLN A 171 -6.02 2.03 -0.43
CA GLN A 171 -6.01 3.32 -1.13
C GLN A 171 -4.84 3.41 -2.11
N MET A 172 -3.65 2.97 -1.71
CA MET A 172 -2.50 2.89 -2.62
C MET A 172 -2.73 1.90 -3.76
N ALA A 173 -3.29 0.73 -3.47
CA ALA A 173 -3.62 -0.27 -4.47
C ALA A 173 -4.60 0.29 -5.51
N ARG A 174 -5.68 0.95 -5.06
CA ARG A 174 -6.64 1.68 -5.91
C ARG A 174 -5.96 2.74 -6.76
N ARG A 175 -5.07 3.54 -6.16
CA ARG A 175 -4.28 4.56 -6.86
C ARG A 175 -3.44 3.97 -7.98
N THR A 176 -2.74 2.88 -7.69
CA THR A 176 -1.89 2.19 -8.65
C THR A 176 -2.71 1.62 -9.79
N ARG A 177 -3.82 0.92 -9.50
CA ARG A 177 -4.76 0.39 -10.52
C ARG A 177 -5.30 1.51 -11.42
N LEU A 178 -5.68 2.65 -10.87
CA LEU A 178 -6.15 3.79 -11.65
C LEU A 178 -5.06 4.37 -12.55
N LEU A 179 -3.84 4.54 -12.03
CA LEU A 179 -2.72 5.05 -12.82
C LEU A 179 -2.37 4.08 -13.96
N ASP A 180 -2.29 2.78 -13.66
CA ASP A 180 -2.03 1.73 -14.65
C ASP A 180 -3.14 1.71 -15.71
N ALA A 181 -4.42 1.74 -15.31
CA ALA A 181 -5.56 1.78 -16.22
C ALA A 181 -5.56 3.00 -17.15
N LEU A 182 -5.08 4.16 -16.66
CA LEU A 182 -4.96 5.40 -17.45
C LEU A 182 -3.64 5.50 -18.25
N ALA A 183 -2.68 4.63 -17.98
CA ALA A 183 -1.39 4.56 -18.67
C ALA A 183 -1.38 3.54 -19.81
N CYS A 184 -2.04 2.38 -19.62
CA CYS A 184 -2.06 1.30 -20.61
C CYS A 184 -2.85 1.67 -21.87
N GLY A 185 -2.28 1.37 -23.04
CA GLY A 185 -3.07 1.19 -24.25
C GLY A 185 -3.88 -0.08 -24.12
N HIS A 186 -5.18 -0.05 -24.40
CA HIS A 186 -5.97 -1.29 -24.43
C HIS A 186 -5.33 -2.26 -25.42
N ASP A 187 -4.93 -3.44 -24.95
CA ASP A 187 -4.42 -4.56 -25.75
C ASP A 187 -5.23 -4.68 -27.04
N GLU A 188 -4.54 -4.90 -28.18
CA GLU A 188 -5.07 -5.01 -29.55
C GLU A 188 -6.56 -5.38 -29.59
N LEU A 189 -7.41 -4.36 -29.47
CA LEU A 189 -8.84 -4.55 -29.46
C LEU A 189 -9.27 -4.70 -30.91
N ASP A 190 -9.78 -5.88 -31.25
CA ASP A 190 -10.36 -6.14 -32.56
C ASP A 190 -11.60 -5.27 -32.76
N ILE A 191 -11.46 -4.25 -33.61
CA ILE A 191 -12.53 -3.30 -33.90
C ILE A 191 -13.68 -3.99 -34.62
N ASP A 192 -13.40 -4.97 -35.49
CA ASP A 192 -14.45 -5.66 -36.23
C ASP A 192 -15.30 -6.52 -35.27
N ASP A 193 -14.67 -7.22 -34.33
CA ASP A 193 -15.37 -7.94 -33.25
C ASP A 193 -16.21 -7.00 -32.37
N LEU A 194 -15.65 -5.84 -32.00
CA LEU A 194 -16.33 -4.82 -31.21
C LEU A 194 -17.62 -4.35 -31.92
N LEU A 195 -17.53 -4.06 -33.21
CA LEU A 195 -18.65 -3.56 -34.01
C LEU A 195 -19.69 -4.64 -34.27
N GLU A 196 -19.27 -5.86 -34.62
CA GLU A 196 -20.18 -7.00 -34.85
C GLU A 196 -20.97 -7.36 -33.58
N LYS A 197 -20.32 -7.32 -32.41
CA LYS A 197 -20.93 -7.71 -31.13
C LYS A 197 -21.48 -6.53 -30.32
N ARG A 198 -21.57 -5.33 -30.91
CA ARG A 198 -21.99 -4.07 -30.24
C ARG A 198 -23.27 -4.21 -29.41
N GLU A 199 -24.31 -4.84 -29.98
CA GLU A 199 -25.59 -5.00 -29.28
C GLU A 199 -25.48 -5.94 -28.06
N ARG A 200 -24.74 -7.05 -28.19
CA ARG A 200 -24.51 -7.99 -27.09
C ARG A 200 -23.67 -7.35 -25.99
N ARG A 201 -22.64 -6.58 -26.37
CA ARG A 201 -21.72 -5.87 -25.46
C ARG A 201 -22.43 -4.78 -24.65
N ARG A 202 -23.55 -4.21 -25.11
CA ARG A 202 -24.32 -3.21 -24.35
C ARG A 202 -24.75 -3.69 -22.96
N SER A 203 -25.16 -4.95 -22.84
CA SER A 203 -25.48 -5.55 -21.54
C SER A 203 -24.26 -5.65 -20.60
N THR A 204 -23.08 -5.86 -21.19
CA THR A 204 -21.81 -5.92 -20.46
C THR A 204 -21.38 -4.52 -20.02
N TRP A 205 -21.41 -3.53 -20.92
CA TRP A 205 -21.14 -2.13 -20.56
C TRP A 205 -22.05 -1.63 -19.46
N SER A 206 -23.36 -1.96 -19.52
CA SER A 206 -24.31 -1.59 -18.46
C SER A 206 -23.94 -2.20 -17.11
N ARG A 207 -23.56 -3.48 -17.08
CA ARG A 207 -23.07 -4.14 -15.85
C ARG A 207 -21.78 -3.53 -15.34
N THR A 208 -20.83 -3.24 -16.24
CA THR A 208 -19.53 -2.65 -15.91
C THR A 208 -19.65 -1.23 -15.38
N VAL A 209 -20.50 -0.40 -15.97
CA VAL A 209 -20.74 0.96 -15.46
C VAL A 209 -21.37 0.94 -14.08
N ALA A 210 -22.20 -0.07 -13.77
CA ALA A 210 -22.85 -0.18 -12.48
C ALA A 210 -21.95 -0.73 -11.37
N GLN A 211 -21.05 -1.69 -11.68
CA GLN A 211 -20.35 -2.49 -10.68
C GLN A 211 -18.90 -2.85 -11.05
N GLY A 212 -18.41 -2.36 -12.18
CA GLY A 212 -17.07 -2.68 -12.68
C GLY A 212 -15.97 -2.01 -11.86
N ASP A 213 -14.79 -2.63 -11.90
CA ASP A 213 -13.56 -2.01 -11.40
C ASP A 213 -13.09 -0.90 -12.36
N VAL A 214 -12.07 -0.15 -11.91
CA VAL A 214 -11.50 0.98 -12.64
C VAL A 214 -10.96 0.57 -14.01
N GLU A 215 -10.40 -0.64 -14.14
CA GLU A 215 -9.86 -1.15 -15.41
C GLU A 215 -10.99 -1.43 -16.42
N GLN A 216 -12.06 -2.06 -15.97
CA GLN A 216 -13.24 -2.34 -16.78
C GLN A 216 -13.97 -1.05 -17.18
N LEU A 217 -14.05 -0.07 -16.27
CA LEU A 217 -14.58 1.27 -16.57
C LEU A 217 -13.73 1.98 -17.63
N ALA A 218 -12.40 1.94 -17.49
CA ALA A 218 -11.46 2.47 -18.46
C ALA A 218 -11.61 1.80 -19.84
N ARG A 219 -11.78 0.46 -19.87
CA ARG A 219 -12.07 -0.29 -21.10
C ARG A 219 -13.38 0.13 -21.74
N THR A 220 -14.46 0.18 -20.97
CA THR A 220 -15.79 0.57 -21.47
C THR A 220 -15.77 1.99 -22.04
N ALA A 221 -15.10 2.92 -21.35
CA ALA A 221 -14.94 4.29 -21.83
C ALA A 221 -14.17 4.36 -23.15
N VAL A 222 -13.10 3.56 -23.31
CA VAL A 222 -12.33 3.49 -24.56
C VAL A 222 -13.13 2.84 -25.68
N GLU A 223 -13.78 1.70 -25.44
CA GLU A 223 -14.63 1.00 -26.42
C GLU A 223 -15.73 1.92 -26.95
N LEU A 224 -16.48 2.58 -26.07
CA LEU A 224 -17.53 3.52 -26.47
C LEU A 224 -16.98 4.77 -27.16
N THR A 225 -15.78 5.23 -26.79
CA THR A 225 -15.08 6.31 -27.50
C THR A 225 -14.69 5.88 -28.91
N ILE A 226 -14.22 4.65 -29.12
CA ILE A 226 -13.96 4.08 -30.46
C ILE A 226 -15.26 4.03 -31.26
N VAL A 227 -16.34 3.48 -30.70
CA VAL A 227 -17.64 3.41 -31.39
C VAL A 227 -18.10 4.82 -31.77
N SER A 228 -18.03 5.81 -30.88
CA SER A 228 -18.43 7.21 -31.18
C SER A 228 -17.64 7.86 -32.31
N ARG A 229 -16.40 7.40 -32.56
CA ARG A 229 -15.52 7.93 -33.61
C ARG A 229 -15.79 7.28 -34.96
N LEU A 230 -16.16 6.01 -34.96
CA LEU A 230 -16.42 5.23 -36.17
C LEU A 230 -17.89 5.28 -36.60
N LEU A 231 -18.81 5.40 -35.64
CA LEU A 231 -20.26 5.33 -35.82
C LEU A 231 -20.98 6.30 -34.87
N THR A 232 -22.26 6.54 -35.12
CA THR A 232 -23.13 7.27 -34.20
C THR A 232 -23.52 6.40 -33.02
N LEU A 233 -23.35 6.89 -31.80
CA LEU A 233 -23.90 6.26 -30.59
C LEU A 233 -25.43 6.43 -30.55
N ASN A 234 -26.13 5.46 -29.97
CA ASN A 234 -27.51 5.66 -29.55
C ASN A 234 -27.57 6.33 -28.16
N ASP A 235 -28.77 6.71 -27.73
CA ASP A 235 -28.98 7.40 -26.44
C ASP A 235 -28.43 6.58 -25.27
N SER A 236 -28.71 5.27 -25.24
CA SER A 236 -28.22 4.38 -24.18
C SER A 236 -26.70 4.27 -24.14
N GLU A 237 -26.03 4.19 -25.29
CA GLU A 237 -24.57 4.15 -25.36
C GLU A 237 -23.92 5.49 -25.01
N THR A 238 -24.60 6.59 -25.32
CA THR A 238 -24.19 7.94 -24.92
C THR A 238 -24.26 8.08 -23.40
N GLU A 239 -25.35 7.62 -22.78
CA GLU A 239 -25.50 7.54 -21.33
C GLU A 239 -24.42 6.66 -20.69
N LEU A 240 -24.15 5.49 -21.26
CA LEU A 240 -23.10 4.58 -20.76
C LEU A 240 -21.71 5.21 -20.85
N LEU A 241 -21.38 5.90 -21.95
CA LEU A 241 -20.10 6.59 -22.11
C LEU A 241 -19.96 7.72 -21.10
N HIS A 242 -21.03 8.50 -20.89
CA HIS A 242 -21.02 9.56 -19.90
C HIS A 242 -20.84 9.00 -18.50
N ALA A 243 -21.60 7.96 -18.13
CA ALA A 243 -21.53 7.34 -16.82
C ALA A 243 -20.15 6.71 -16.55
N ALA A 244 -19.57 6.00 -17.51
CA ALA A 244 -18.21 5.45 -17.40
C ALA A 244 -17.18 6.56 -17.15
N ARG A 245 -17.27 7.68 -17.89
CA ARG A 245 -16.36 8.83 -17.74
C ARG A 245 -16.54 9.53 -16.41
N THR A 246 -17.78 9.71 -15.96
CA THR A 246 -18.07 10.34 -14.66
C THR A 246 -17.56 9.49 -13.51
N ALA A 247 -17.69 8.16 -13.58
CA ALA A 247 -17.13 7.25 -12.59
C ALA A 247 -15.59 7.33 -12.53
N LEU A 248 -14.91 7.28 -13.68
CA LEU A 248 -13.45 7.44 -13.75
C LEU A 248 -12.98 8.81 -13.27
N LEU A 249 -13.75 9.87 -13.56
CA LEU A 249 -13.45 11.22 -13.11
C LEU A 249 -13.57 11.32 -11.59
N SER A 250 -14.64 10.78 -11.01
CA SER A 250 -14.82 10.75 -9.56
C SER A 250 -13.66 10.02 -8.90
N GLU A 251 -13.32 8.82 -9.38
CA GLU A 251 -12.20 8.04 -8.83
C GLU A 251 -10.87 8.80 -8.95
N ALA A 252 -10.63 9.50 -10.07
CA ALA A 252 -9.43 10.32 -10.25
C ALA A 252 -9.37 11.54 -9.33
N CYS A 253 -10.49 12.20 -9.05
CA CYS A 253 -10.55 13.26 -8.05
C CYS A 253 -10.24 12.71 -6.66
N ASP A 254 -10.90 11.61 -6.29
CA ASP A 254 -10.84 11.04 -4.94
C ASP A 254 -9.47 10.45 -4.62
N VAL A 255 -8.88 9.70 -5.55
CA VAL A 255 -7.66 8.90 -5.31
C VAL A 255 -6.37 9.65 -5.68
N LEU A 256 -6.42 10.50 -6.72
CA LEU A 256 -5.25 11.26 -7.15
C LEU A 256 -5.19 12.66 -6.53
N GLY A 257 -6.26 13.12 -5.87
CA GLY A 257 -6.34 14.47 -5.31
C GLY A 257 -6.34 15.56 -6.39
N LEU A 258 -6.77 15.23 -7.61
CA LEU A 258 -6.81 16.16 -8.73
C LEU A 258 -8.03 17.06 -8.65
N SER A 259 -7.92 18.28 -9.17
CA SER A 259 -9.11 19.08 -9.44
C SER A 259 -9.98 18.41 -10.51
N HIS A 260 -11.28 18.70 -10.48
CA HIS A 260 -12.22 18.19 -11.48
C HIS A 260 -11.77 18.49 -12.92
N GLN A 261 -11.14 19.64 -13.15
CA GLN A 261 -10.62 20.03 -14.47
C GLN A 261 -9.42 19.17 -14.89
N GLU A 262 -8.47 18.92 -14.00
CA GLU A 262 -7.30 18.07 -14.26
C GLU A 262 -7.69 16.60 -14.46
N ALA A 263 -8.60 16.10 -13.63
CA ALA A 263 -9.15 14.75 -13.74
C ALA A 263 -9.86 14.56 -15.09
N SER A 264 -10.74 15.50 -15.47
CA SER A 264 -11.41 15.49 -16.77
C SER A 264 -10.42 15.50 -17.93
N ALA A 265 -9.43 16.40 -17.91
CA ALA A 265 -8.41 16.48 -18.97
C ALA A 265 -7.60 15.17 -19.08
N ARG A 266 -7.29 14.54 -17.96
CA ARG A 266 -6.53 13.27 -17.92
C ARG A 266 -7.35 12.10 -18.48
N VAL A 267 -8.58 11.92 -18.01
CA VAL A 267 -9.50 10.86 -18.49
C VAL A 267 -9.81 11.05 -19.97
N ASP A 268 -10.11 12.27 -20.41
CA ASP A 268 -10.40 12.57 -21.80
C ASP A 268 -9.19 12.37 -22.71
N GLY A 269 -8.01 12.77 -22.23
CA GLY A 269 -6.75 12.56 -22.93
C GLY A 269 -6.47 11.07 -23.08
N PHE A 270 -6.67 10.28 -22.03
CA PHE A 270 -6.57 8.83 -22.05
C PHE A 270 -7.50 8.20 -23.09
N CYS A 271 -8.81 8.43 -23.00
CA CYS A 271 -9.78 7.84 -23.92
C CYS A 271 -9.47 8.18 -25.38
N ARG A 272 -9.09 9.44 -25.65
CA ARG A 272 -8.71 9.88 -27.00
C ARG A 272 -7.45 9.21 -27.51
N ARG A 273 -6.39 9.15 -26.69
CA ARG A 273 -5.11 8.53 -27.09
C ARG A 273 -5.30 7.05 -27.39
N CYS A 274 -5.95 6.31 -26.49
CA CYS A 274 -6.15 4.87 -26.67
C CYS A 274 -7.03 4.58 -27.88
N ALA A 275 -8.17 5.27 -28.03
CA ALA A 275 -9.04 5.09 -29.19
C ALA A 275 -8.33 5.37 -30.52
N MET A 276 -7.55 6.47 -30.60
CA MET A 276 -6.80 6.79 -31.82
C MET A 276 -5.71 5.77 -32.12
N SER A 277 -5.00 5.28 -31.10
CA SER A 277 -3.97 4.26 -31.26
C SER A 277 -4.56 2.96 -31.79
N THR A 278 -5.68 2.50 -31.22
CA THR A 278 -6.38 1.28 -31.66
C THR A 278 -6.90 1.41 -33.11
N ILE A 279 -7.54 2.53 -33.46
CA ILE A 279 -8.03 2.77 -34.82
C ILE A 279 -6.88 2.81 -35.84
N ALA A 280 -5.76 3.45 -35.48
CA ALA A 280 -4.58 3.52 -36.34
C ALA A 280 -3.96 2.13 -36.58
N ALA A 281 -3.92 1.28 -35.55
CA ALA A 281 -3.39 -0.08 -35.64
C ALA A 281 -4.27 -1.01 -36.51
N HIS A 282 -5.60 -0.82 -36.50
CA HIS A 282 -6.56 -1.66 -37.24
C HIS A 282 -6.63 -1.34 -38.75
N GLY A 283 -5.93 -0.32 -39.25
CA GLY A 283 -5.74 -0.09 -40.69
C GLY A 283 -6.73 0.86 -41.38
N GLY A 284 -7.12 1.98 -40.75
CA GLY A 284 -7.99 2.97 -41.41
C GLY A 284 -7.62 4.43 -41.13
N ARG A 285 -7.22 5.17 -42.17
CA ARG A 285 -7.32 6.64 -42.17
C ARG A 285 -8.78 7.03 -41.88
N PRO A 286 -9.04 8.01 -41.00
CA PRO A 286 -10.40 8.48 -40.78
C PRO A 286 -10.96 9.05 -42.10
N SER A 287 -12.17 8.63 -42.47
CA SER A 287 -12.98 9.24 -43.54
C SER A 287 -13.45 10.64 -43.15
#